data_AF-A0A645G7N0-F1
#
_entry.id   AF-A0A645G7N0-F1
#
_cell.length_a   1.000
_cell.length_b   1.000
_cell.length_c   1.000
_cell.angle_alpha   90.00
_cell.angle_beta   90.00
_cell.angle_gamma   90.00
#
_symmetry.space_group_name_H-M   'P 1'
#
loop_
_entity.id
_entity.type
_entity.pdbx_description
1 polymer ?
#
loop_
_entity_poly.entity_id
_entity_poly.type
_entity_poly.pdbx_seq_one_letter_code
_entity_poly.pdbx_strand_id
1 'polypeptide(L)' 'MVDRHLPMGAFADCMLPLDEGMLVARAILTRCEDLDGGAGYRAHFFLIDQTLRPKLRDFLLNERVRRLQAVGAL' A
#
# COMPACT_ATOMS: atom_id res chain seq x y z
N MET A 1 -9.80 -17.35 1.21
CA MET A 1 -11.12 -16.71 1.42
C MET A 1 -10.99 -15.91 2.71
N VAL A 2 -11.06 -14.57 2.65
CA VAL A 2 -10.90 -13.73 3.85
C VAL A 2 -12.22 -13.75 4.62
N ASP A 3 -12.26 -14.48 5.73
CA ASP A 3 -13.50 -14.87 6.43
C ASP A 3 -14.26 -13.72 7.11
N ARG A 4 -13.64 -12.55 7.25
CA ARG A 4 -14.28 -11.37 7.84
C ARG A 4 -13.83 -10.11 7.13
N HIS A 5 -14.79 -9.43 6.55
CA HIS A 5 -14.56 -8.09 6.06
C HIS A 5 -14.36 -7.15 7.26
N LEU A 6 -13.28 -6.38 7.25
CA LEU A 6 -13.06 -5.32 8.24
C LEU A 6 -14.08 -4.19 8.03
N PRO A 7 -14.63 -3.62 9.10
CA PRO A 7 -15.62 -2.55 8.98
C PRO A 7 -14.98 -1.26 8.44
N MET A 8 -15.76 -0.48 7.68
CA MET A 8 -15.35 0.86 7.25
C MET A 8 -15.12 1.76 8.46
N GLY A 9 -14.10 2.61 8.38
CA GLY A 9 -13.66 3.41 9.53
C GLY A 9 -12.76 2.66 10.52
N ALA A 10 -12.55 1.35 10.35
CA ALA A 10 -11.58 0.61 11.15
C ALA A 10 -10.17 1.12 10.89
N PHE A 11 -9.38 1.16 11.95
CA PHE A 11 -7.93 1.36 11.84
C PHE A 11 -7.25 0.03 11.51
N ALA A 12 -6.29 0.08 10.60
CA ALA A 12 -5.43 -1.03 10.25
C ALA A 12 -3.97 -0.57 10.25
N ASP A 13 -3.09 -1.41 10.79
CA ASP A 13 -1.66 -1.22 10.62
C ASP A 13 -1.24 -1.94 9.33
N CYS A 14 -0.86 -1.15 8.33
CA CYS A 14 -0.41 -1.67 7.05
C CYS A 14 1.11 -1.82 7.07
N MET A 15 1.58 -3.00 6.72
CA MET A 15 3.00 -3.30 6.58
C MET A 15 3.34 -3.42 5.10
N LEU A 16 4.22 -2.55 4.62
CA LEU A 16 4.73 -2.56 3.25
C LEU A 16 6.22 -2.93 3.28
N PRO A 17 6.63 -4.09 2.74
CA PRO A 17 8.04 -4.39 2.59
C PRO A 17 8.66 -3.45 1.55
N LEU A 18 9.72 -2.77 1.94
CA LEU A 18 10.60 -1.98 1.09
C LEU A 18 11.95 -2.73 0.97
N ASP A 19 12.75 -2.42 -0.05
CA ASP A 19 14.00 -3.14 -0.33
C ASP A 19 14.98 -3.17 0.88
N GLU A 20 14.96 -2.15 1.74
CA GLU A 20 15.84 -2.01 2.90
C GLU A 20 15.09 -1.96 4.25
N GLY A 21 13.83 -2.43 4.32
CA GLY A 21 13.10 -2.47 5.58
C GLY A 21 11.59 -2.64 5.45
N MET A 22 10.88 -2.49 6.57
CA MET A 22 9.42 -2.58 6.61
C MET A 22 8.83 -1.23 6.95
N LEU A 23 7.98 -0.70 6.07
CA LEU A 23 7.18 0.48 6.37
C LEU A 23 5.91 0.04 7.08
N VAL A 24 5.76 0.48 8.32
CA VAL A 24 4.53 0.32 9.09
C VAL A 24 3.81 1.66 9.08
N ALA A 25 2.58 1.67 8.58
CA ALA A 25 1.76 2.86 8.53
C ALA A 25 0.35 2.56 9.01
N ARG A 26 -0.15 3.40 9.92
CA ARG A 26 -1.54 3.31 10.37
C ARG A 26 -2.46 3.94 9.36
N ALA A 27 -3.50 3.21 8.99
CA ALA A 27 -4.47 3.62 8.01
C ALA A 27 -5.90 3.47 8.52
N ILE A 28 -6.83 4.21 7.93
CA ILE A 28 -8.28 3.98 8.08
C ILE A 28 -8.79 3.38 6.78
N LEU A 29 -9.57 2.31 6.90
CA LEU A 29 -10.22 1.67 5.78
C LEU A 29 -11.43 2.52 5.36
N THR A 30 -11.41 3.03 4.13
CA THR A 30 -12.44 3.93 3.61
C THR A 30 -13.38 3.27 2.62
N ARG A 31 -12.93 2.17 1.98
CA ARG A 31 -13.77 1.41 1.04
C ARG A 31 -13.33 -0.04 0.99
N CYS A 32 -14.29 -0.95 0.85
CA CYS A 32 -14.05 -2.33 0.43
C CYS A 32 -14.27 -2.41 -1.08
N GLU A 33 -13.35 -3.02 -1.81
CA GLU A 33 -13.40 -3.17 -3.27
C GLU A 33 -13.06 -4.62 -3.63
N ASP A 34 -13.78 -5.20 -4.59
CA ASP A 34 -13.41 -6.52 -5.13
C ASP A 34 -12.21 -6.35 -6.06
N LEU A 35 -11.13 -7.08 -5.76
CA LEU A 35 -9.93 -7.16 -6.58
C LEU A 35 -9.91 -8.51 -7.30
N ASP A 36 -9.19 -8.59 -8.41
CA ASP A 36 -8.97 -9.85 -9.12
C ASP A 36 -8.24 -10.85 -8.20
N GLY A 37 -9.01 -11.77 -7.60
CA GLY A 37 -8.50 -12.76 -6.65
C GLY A 37 -8.98 -12.60 -5.19
N GLY A 38 -9.77 -11.59 -4.84
CA GLY A 38 -10.40 -11.48 -3.51
C GLY A 38 -10.86 -10.08 -3.11
N ALA A 39 -11.39 -9.96 -1.89
CA ALA A 39 -11.77 -8.66 -1.32
C ALA A 39 -10.51 -7.86 -0.92
N GLY A 40 -10.44 -6.61 -1.38
CA GLY A 40 -9.43 -5.62 -1.04
C GLY A 40 -10.02 -4.41 -0.32
N TYR A 41 -9.14 -3.58 0.23
CA TYR A 41 -9.51 -2.35 0.91
C TYR A 41 -8.78 -1.15 0.33
N ARG A 42 -9.51 -0.06 0.12
CA ARG A 42 -8.93 1.27 0.03
C ARG A 42 -8.67 1.79 1.43
N ALA A 43 -7.44 2.18 1.69
CA ALA A 43 -7.01 2.69 2.99
C ALA A 43 -6.35 4.07 2.82
N HIS A 44 -6.61 4.98 3.77
CA HIS A 44 -5.94 6.27 3.85
C HIS A 44 -4.90 6.23 4.97
N PHE A 45 -3.67 6.62 4.69
CA PHE A 45 -2.58 6.63 5.68
C PHE A 45 -2.58 7.93 6.48
N PHE A 46 -2.57 7.83 7.80
CA PHE A 46 -2.60 9.00 8.70
C PHE A 46 -1.26 9.25 9.37
N LEU A 47 -0.46 8.20 9.59
CA LEU A 47 0.81 8.27 10.29
C LEU A 47 1.82 7.37 9.59
N ILE A 48 2.61 7.98 8.71
CA ILE A 48 3.81 7.35 8.16
C ILE A 48 4.97 7.83 9.01
N ASP A 49 5.80 6.90 9.49
CA ASP A 49 7.07 7.24 10.15
C ASP A 49 7.83 8.25 9.28
N GLN A 50 8.15 9.42 9.86
CA GLN A 50 8.78 10.52 9.14
C GLN A 50 10.13 10.12 8.53
N THR A 51 10.83 9.16 9.15
CA THR A 51 12.10 8.63 8.65
C THR A 51 11.92 7.75 7.41
N LEU A 52 10.74 7.14 7.24
CA LEU A 52 10.42 6.23 6.14
C LEU A 52 9.69 6.94 4.98
N ARG A 53 9.19 8.17 5.19
CA ARG A 53 8.52 8.96 4.14
C ARG A 53 9.42 9.21 2.91
N PRO A 54 10.71 9.58 3.03
CA PRO A 54 11.61 9.70 1.88
C PRO A 54 11.81 8.36 1.17
N LYS A 55 12.01 7.27 1.93
CA LYS A 55 12.18 5.92 1.37
C LYS A 55 10.97 5.45 0.58
N LEU A 56 9.76 5.72 1.09
CA LEU A 56 8.52 5.42 0.37
C LEU A 56 8.43 6.21 -0.95
N ARG A 57 8.80 7.49 -0.93
CA ARG A 57 8.82 8.33 -2.14
C ARG A 57 9.75 7.72 -3.19
N ASP A 58 10.97 7.38 -2.80
CA ASP A 58 11.97 6.83 -3.72
C ASP A 58 11.54 5.47 -4.26
N PHE A 59 10.98 4.61 -3.40
CA PHE A 59 10.38 3.33 -3.81
C PHE A 59 9.29 3.53 -4.87
N LEU A 60 8.34 4.44 -4.64
CA LEU A 60 7.25 4.70 -5.60
C LEU A 60 7.75 5.25 -6.94
N LEU A 61 8.81 6.07 -6.91
CA LEU A 61 9.45 6.57 -8.14
C LEU A 61 10.13 5.43 -8.90
N ASN A 62 10.88 4.58 -8.21
CA ASN A 62 11.56 3.43 -8.80
C ASN A 62 10.56 2.42 -9.39
N GLU A 63 9.48 2.11 -8.67
CA GLU A 63 8.41 1.26 -9.18
C GLU A 63 7.74 1.86 -10.43
N ARG A 64 7.53 3.18 -10.45
CA ARG A 64 7.00 3.85 -11.65
C ARG A 64 7.97 3.73 -12.82
N VAL A 65 9.27 3.94 -12.61
CA VAL A 65 10.30 3.77 -13.65
C VAL A 65 10.31 2.33 -14.16
N ARG A 66 10.31 1.33 -13.27
CA ARG A 66 10.27 -0.09 -13.62
C ARG A 66 9.04 -0.44 -14.47
N ARG A 67 7.86 0.05 -14.09
CA ARG A 67 6.62 -0.17 -14.86
C ARG A 67 6.67 0.52 -16.22
N LEU A 68 7.19 1.74 -16.30
CA LEU A 68 7.35 2.44 -17.58
C LEU A 68 8.34 1.73 -18.50
N GLN A 69 9.44 1.18 -17.96
CA GLN A 69 10.38 0.37 -18.74
C GLN A 69 9.76 -0.94 -19.20
N ALA A 70 8.96 -1.59 -18.37
CA ALA A 70 8.24 -2.81 -18.76
C ALA A 70 7.18 -2.56 -19.84
N VAL A 71 6.56 -1.38 -19.87
CA VAL A 71 5.57 -0.99 -20.90
C VAL A 71 6.24 -0.40 -22.15
N GLY A 72 7.40 0.25 -22.00
CA GLY A 72 8.19 0.85 -23.07
C GLY A 72 9.23 -0.09 -23.70
N ALA A 73 9.23 -1.37 -23.35
CA ALA A 73 9.95 -2.42 -24.08
C ALA A 73 9.10 -2.90 -25.26
N LEU A 74 8.92 -2.02 -26.24
CA LEU A 74 8.52 -2.28 -27.63
C LEU A 74 9.43 -1.45 -28.53
#